data_AF-R7HMH1-F1
#
_entry.id   AF-R7HMH1-F1
#
_cell.length_a   1.000
_cell.length_b   1.000
_cell.length_c   1.000
_cell.angle_alpha   90.00
_cell.angle_beta   90.00
_cell.angle_gamma   90.00
#
_symmetry.space_group_name_H-M   'P 1'
#
loop_
_entity.id
_entity.type
_entity.pdbx_description
1 polymer ?
#
loop_
_entity_poly.entity_id
_entity_poly.type
_entity_poly.pdbx_seq_one_letter_code
_entity_poly.pdbx_strand_id
1 'polypeptide(L)' 'MTVGRTLWLIILLKLIIMFAILKIFLFPDFLGGKCKTDEDKANYVRSELSNRN' A
#
# COMPACT_ATOMS: atom_id res chain seq x y z
N MET A 1 30.76 13.66 9.89
CA MET A 1 30.09 12.57 10.66
C MET A 1 28.66 12.92 11.10
N THR A 2 27.98 13.90 10.50
CA THR A 2 26.60 14.29 10.88
C THR A 2 25.75 14.53 9.63
N VAL A 3 26.34 15.19 8.62
CA VAL A 3 25.73 15.44 7.30
C VAL A 3 25.25 14.16 6.60
N GLY A 4 26.06 13.10 6.63
CA GLY A 4 25.67 11.80 6.04
C GLY A 4 24.51 11.12 6.77
N ARG A 5 24.42 11.27 8.11
CA ARG A 5 23.31 10.72 8.89
C ARG A 5 22.02 11.51 8.64
N THR A 6 22.11 12.84 8.56
CA THR A 6 20.98 13.70 8.19
C THR A 6 20.47 13.39 6.79
N LEU A 7 21.38 13.20 5.82
CA LEU A 7 21.01 12.88 4.44
C LEU A 7 20.34 11.51 4.34
N TRP A 8 20.84 10.51 5.06
CA TRP A 8 20.23 9.18 5.12
C TRP A 8 18.83 9.21 5.73
N LEU A 9 18.61 10.02 6.78
CA LEU A 9 17.30 10.24 7.38
C LEU A 9 16.31 10.87 6.40
N ILE A 10 16.76 11.85 5.60
CA ILE A 10 15.95 12.51 4.56
C ILE A 10 15.58 11.50 3.46
N ILE A 11 16.54 10.66 3.03
CA ILE A 11 16.30 9.63 2.00
C ILE A 11 15.29 8.60 2.51
N LEU A 12 15.46 8.11 3.74
CA LEU A 12 14.54 7.13 4.35
C LEU A 12 13.13 7.71 4.48
N LEU A 13 13.02 8.96 4.95
CA LEU A 13 11.75 9.67 5.06
C LEU A 13 11.08 9.80 3.69
N LYS A 14 11.84 10.18 2.65
CA LYS A 14 11.29 10.33 1.30
C LYS A 14 10.86 8.98 0.69
N LEU A 15 11.60 7.91 0.97
CA LEU A 15 11.24 6.55 0.58
C LEU A 15 9.94 6.10 1.25
N ILE A 16 9.79 6.35 2.55
CA ILE A 16 8.56 6.09 3.31
C ILE A 16 7.39 6.88 2.72
N ILE A 17 7.58 8.19 2.44
CA ILE A 17 6.54 9.05 1.88
C ILE A 17 6.12 8.58 0.48
N MET A 18 7.08 8.27 -0.39
CA MET A 18 6.79 7.79 -1.74
C MET A 18 6.08 6.42 -1.72
N PHE A 19 6.49 5.54 -0.82
CA PHE A 19 5.84 4.25 -0.61
C PHE A 19 4.44 4.41 0.00
N ALA A 20 4.25 5.35 0.94
CA ALA A 20 2.96 5.63 1.55
C ALA A 20 1.98 6.25 0.54
N ILE A 21 2.44 7.15 -0.34
CA ILE A 21 1.61 7.72 -1.42
C ILE A 21 1.25 6.63 -2.43
N LEU A 22 2.21 5.81 -2.87
CA LEU A 22 1.88 4.69 -3.76
C LEU A 22 0.95 3.69 -3.07
N LYS A 23 1.13 3.42 -1.77
CA LYS A 23 0.25 2.54 -1.00
C LYS A 23 -1.15 3.14 -0.82
N ILE A 24 -1.28 4.44 -0.59
CA ILE A 24 -2.58 5.11 -0.47
C ILE A 24 -3.23 5.32 -1.84
N PHE A 25 -2.48 5.38 -2.94
CA PHE A 25 -3.00 5.61 -4.30
C PHE A 25 -3.23 4.31 -5.08
N LEU A 26 -2.44 3.27 -4.83
CA LEU A 26 -2.57 1.92 -5.39
C LEU A 26 -3.43 1.00 -4.49
N PHE A 27 -3.47 1.28 -3.18
CA PHE A 27 -4.40 0.68 -2.23
C PHE A 27 -5.20 1.73 -1.42
N PRO A 28 -5.78 2.78 -2.04
CA PRO A 28 -6.80 3.57 -1.36
C PRO A 28 -7.96 2.64 -1.21
N ASP A 29 -8.24 2.23 0.02
CA ASP A 29 -9.58 1.82 0.38
C ASP A 29 -10.18 0.67 -0.44
N PHE A 30 -9.35 -0.20 -1.04
CA PHE A 30 -9.84 -1.41 -1.71
C PHE A 30 -10.59 -2.31 -0.69
N LEU A 31 -10.49 -2.03 0.62
CA LEU A 31 -11.27 -2.65 1.69
C LEU A 31 -12.32 -1.73 2.35
N GLY A 32 -12.07 -0.44 2.56
CA GLY A 32 -12.88 0.38 3.48
C GLY A 32 -14.27 0.78 2.98
N GLY A 33 -14.48 0.85 1.67
CA GLY A 33 -15.69 1.44 1.10
C GLY A 33 -16.85 0.46 0.88
N LYS A 34 -16.58 -0.85 0.91
CA LYS A 34 -17.62 -1.89 0.77
C LYS A 34 -17.47 -3.10 1.70
N CYS A 35 -16.32 -3.34 2.35
CA CYS A 35 -16.12 -4.57 3.13
C CYS A 35 -15.35 -4.31 4.43
N LYS A 36 -16.06 -4.37 5.56
CA LYS A 36 -15.51 -4.13 6.91
C LYS A 36 -14.40 -5.09 7.39
N THR A 37 -14.03 -6.11 6.61
CA THR A 37 -13.08 -7.16 7.03
C THR A 37 -12.19 -7.60 5.85
N ASP A 38 -10.90 -7.80 6.14
CA ASP A 38 -9.82 -8.24 5.24
C ASP A 38 -10.13 -9.50 4.41
N GLU A 39 -11.06 -10.32 4.91
CA GLU A 39 -11.47 -11.62 4.38
C GLU A 39 -12.35 -11.51 3.12
N ASP A 40 -13.18 -10.48 3.01
CA ASP A 40 -14.15 -10.31 1.90
C ASP A 40 -13.45 -9.87 0.61
N LYS A 41 -12.40 -9.07 0.76
CA LYS A 41 -11.57 -8.55 -0.34
C LYS A 41 -10.66 -9.63 -0.94
N ALA A 42 -10.17 -10.54 -0.10
CA ALA A 42 -9.45 -11.72 -0.57
C ALA A 42 -10.40 -12.63 -1.38
N ASN A 43 -11.66 -12.74 -0.96
CA ASN A 43 -12.66 -13.56 -1.65
C ASN A 43 -13.07 -13.00 -3.01
N TYR A 44 -13.22 -11.68 -3.14
CA TYR A 44 -13.53 -11.02 -4.42
C TYR A 44 -12.40 -11.15 -5.46
N VAL A 45 -11.13 -11.04 -5.03
CA VAL A 45 -9.98 -11.26 -5.92
C VAL A 45 -9.88 -12.72 -6.35
N ARG A 46 -10.20 -13.67 -5.44
CA ARG A 46 -10.27 -15.11 -5.75
C ARG A 46 -11.38 -15.42 -6.77
N SER A 47 -12.56 -14.80 -6.63
CA SER A 47 -13.66 -15.02 -7.59
C SER A 47 -13.37 -14.45 -8.97
N GLU A 48 -12.75 -13.27 -9.05
CA GLU A 48 -12.33 -12.67 -10.33
C GLU A 48 -11.23 -13.48 -11.03
N LEU A 49 -10.28 -14.04 -10.28
CA LEU A 49 -9.23 -14.92 -10.84
C LEU A 49 -9.79 -16.27 -11.29
N SER A 50 -10.82 -16.79 -10.60
CA SER A 50 -11.48 -18.06 -10.97
C SER A 50 -12.44 -17.92 -12.16
N ASN A 51 -12.98 -16.72 -12.41
CA ASN A 51 -13.92 -16.46 -13.50
C ASN A 51 -13.23 -16.10 -14.84
N ARG A 52 -11.93 -15.80 -14.81
CA ARG A 52 -11.12 -15.59 -16.02
C ARG A 52 -10.44 -16.91 -16.42
N ASN A 53 -11.27 -17.86 -16.83
CA ASN A 53 -10.83 -19.03 -17.60
C ASN A 53 -10.46 -18.61 -19.03
#